data_AF-A0A430KWA7-F1
#
_entry.id   AF-A0A430KWA7-F1
#
_cell.length_a   1.000
_cell.length_b   1.000
_cell.length_c   1.000
_cell.angle_alpha   90.00
_cell.angle_beta   90.00
_cell.angle_gamma   90.00
#
_symmetry.space_group_name_H-M   'P 1'
#
loop_
_entity.id
_entity.type
_entity.pdbx_description
1 polymer ?
#
loop_
_entity_poly.entity_id
_entity_poly.type
_entity_poly.pdbx_seq_one_letter_code
_entity_poly.pdbx_strand_id
1 'polypeptide(L)'
;MEWIPTAGLLRWISALAQQISDYLQPEQRLVKRVVRICKAHGIERTQICRIFHHHNFTPTSFSSVNDAKQLITAKFVDELADLFNIERNWLEGSEVILPKNNSAQK
;
A
#
# COMPACT_ATOMS: atom_id res chain seq x y z
N MET A 1 -31.31 -25.81 -19.26
CA MET A 1 -29.93 -25.48 -19.69
C MET A 1 -29.23 -24.91 -18.48
N GLU A 2 -28.45 -25.72 -17.78
CA GLU A 2 -27.74 -25.28 -16.58
C GLU A 2 -26.48 -24.53 -17.00
N TRP A 3 -26.43 -23.25 -16.66
CA TRP A 3 -25.32 -22.36 -16.98
C TRP A 3 -24.20 -22.65 -15.97
N ILE A 4 -23.24 -23.50 -16.34
CA ILE A 4 -22.06 -23.77 -15.49
C ILE A 4 -21.03 -22.67 -15.79
N PRO A 5 -20.79 -21.70 -14.88
CA PRO A 5 -19.75 -20.70 -15.10
C PRO A 5 -18.41 -21.43 -15.14
N THR A 6 -17.74 -21.35 -16.29
CA THR A 6 -16.42 -21.92 -16.52
C THR A 6 -15.46 -21.45 -15.44
N ALA A 7 -14.71 -22.37 -14.83
CA ALA A 7 -13.82 -22.12 -13.70
C ALA A 7 -12.85 -20.93 -13.90
N GLY A 8 -12.56 -20.56 -15.15
CA GLY A 8 -11.78 -19.36 -15.49
C GLY A 8 -12.44 -18.04 -15.11
N LEU A 9 -13.76 -17.91 -15.24
CA LEU A 9 -14.50 -16.71 -14.84
C LEU A 9 -14.51 -16.55 -13.32
N LEU A 10 -14.72 -17.64 -12.58
CA LEU A 10 -14.63 -17.66 -11.11
C LEU A 10 -13.21 -17.29 -10.62
N ARG A 11 -12.17 -17.77 -11.32
CA ARG A 11 -10.77 -17.42 -11.02
C ARG A 11 -10.46 -15.94 -11.29
N TRP A 12 -11.08 -15.36 -12.33
CA TRP A 12 -10.92 -13.95 -12.66
C TRP A 12 -11.68 -13.03 -11.69
N ILE A 13 -12.91 -13.40 -11.32
CA ILE A 13 -13.71 -12.68 -10.31
C ILE A 13 -13.01 -12.71 -8.95
N SER A 14 -12.41 -13.83 -8.55
CA SER A 14 -11.66 -13.92 -7.28
C SER A 14 -10.37 -13.09 -7.30
N ALA A 15 -9.63 -13.07 -8.42
CA ALA A 15 -8.47 -12.20 -8.58
C ALA A 15 -8.86 -10.71 -8.49
N LEU A 16 -9.96 -10.31 -9.12
CA LEU A 16 -10.51 -8.97 -9.00
C LEU A 16 -11.02 -8.67 -7.59
N ALA A 17 -11.69 -9.62 -6.94
CA ALA A 17 -12.16 -9.45 -5.58
C ALA A 17 -11.00 -9.26 -4.59
N GLN A 18 -9.87 -9.95 -4.79
CA GLN A 18 -8.64 -9.69 -4.03
C GLN A 18 -8.09 -8.29 -4.29
N GLN A 19 -8.07 -7.86 -5.54
CA GLN A 19 -7.58 -6.53 -5.94
C GLN A 19 -8.50 -5.39 -5.45
N ILE A 20 -9.81 -5.63 -5.38
CA ILE A 20 -10.82 -4.69 -4.86
C ILE A 20 -10.84 -4.69 -3.32
N SER A 21 -10.66 -5.84 -2.68
CA SER A 21 -10.50 -5.95 -1.22
C SER A 21 -9.23 -5.24 -0.73
N ASP A 22 -8.17 -5.28 -1.53
CA ASP A 22 -6.95 -4.48 -1.35
C ASP A 22 -7.25 -2.96 -1.44
N TYR A 23 -8.13 -2.57 -2.37
CA TYR A 23 -8.55 -1.18 -2.55
C TYR A 23 -9.45 -0.66 -1.41
N LEU A 24 -10.27 -1.51 -0.79
CA LEU A 24 -11.30 -1.10 0.19
C LEU A 24 -10.77 -0.84 1.61
N GLN A 25 -9.53 -1.22 1.93
CA GLN A 25 -8.99 -1.03 3.27
C GLN A 25 -7.94 0.09 3.28
N PRO A 26 -8.31 1.34 3.62
CA PRO A 26 -7.39 2.48 3.61
C PRO A 26 -6.15 2.24 4.50
N GLU A 27 -6.34 1.51 5.60
CA GLU A 27 -5.28 1.13 6.52
C GLU A 27 -4.28 0.13 5.91
N GLN A 28 -4.74 -0.73 4.99
CA GLN A 28 -3.86 -1.64 4.25
C GLN A 28 -3.12 -0.93 3.12
N ARG A 29 -3.66 0.17 2.58
CA ARG A 29 -3.02 0.95 1.51
C ARG A 29 -1.70 1.54 1.97
N LEU A 30 -1.64 2.07 3.20
CA LEU A 30 -0.43 2.66 3.76
C LEU A 30 0.69 1.61 3.90
N VAL A 31 0.38 0.44 4.47
CA VAL A 31 1.33 -0.69 4.56
C VAL A 31 1.87 -1.08 3.19
N LYS A 32 0.99 -1.23 2.20
CA LYS A 32 1.37 -1.63 0.85
C LYS A 32 2.24 -0.57 0.17
N ARG A 33 1.96 0.71 0.40
CA ARG A 33 2.78 1.83 -0.13
C ARG A 33 4.15 1.86 0.51
N VAL A 34 4.24 1.77 1.84
CA VAL A 34 5.52 1.65 2.57
C VAL A 34 6.37 0.54 1.98
N VAL A 35 5.80 -0.67 1.87
CA VAL A 35 6.50 -1.82 1.28
C VAL A 35 6.92 -1.55 -0.17
N ARG A 36 6.05 -0.92 -0.96
CA ARG A 36 6.32 -0.63 -2.37
C ARG A 36 7.43 0.40 -2.54
N ILE A 37 7.48 1.43 -1.70
CA ILE A 37 8.55 2.45 -1.70
C ILE A 37 9.87 1.78 -1.32
N CYS A 38 9.91 1.06 -0.20
CA CYS A 38 11.12 0.34 0.21
C CYS A 38 11.63 -0.56 -0.92
N LYS A 39 10.74 -1.34 -1.55
CA LYS A 39 11.10 -2.18 -2.69
C LYS A 39 11.60 -1.40 -3.90
N ALA A 40 11.00 -0.25 -4.22
CA ALA A 40 11.45 0.61 -5.32
C ALA A 40 12.87 1.17 -5.09
N HIS A 41 13.27 1.32 -3.83
CA HIS A 41 14.62 1.71 -3.42
C HIS A 41 15.54 0.50 -3.16
N GLY A 42 15.15 -0.71 -3.57
CA GLY A 42 15.96 -1.93 -3.42
C GLY A 42 16.03 -2.49 -2.01
N ILE A 43 15.15 -2.04 -1.11
CA ILE A 43 15.04 -2.52 0.27
C ILE A 43 13.99 -3.63 0.32
N GLU A 44 14.43 -4.85 0.57
CA GLU A 44 13.54 -5.99 0.75
C GLU A 44 12.76 -5.86 2.07
N ARG A 45 11.58 -6.49 2.15
CA ARG A 45 10.70 -6.40 3.33
C ARG A 45 11.41 -6.78 4.64
N THR A 46 12.28 -7.79 4.59
CA THR A 46 13.05 -8.28 5.73
C THR A 46 14.16 -7.33 6.17
N GLN A 47 14.48 -6.32 5.36
CA GLN A 47 15.52 -5.33 5.61
C GLN A 47 14.94 -4.02 6.17
N ILE A 48 13.62 -3.80 6.11
CA ILE A 48 12.98 -2.59 6.64
C ILE A 48 13.34 -2.37 8.11
N CYS A 49 13.42 -3.44 8.90
CA CYS A 49 13.85 -3.36 10.31
C CYS A 49 15.28 -2.84 10.51
N ARG A 50 16.16 -3.02 9.52
CA ARG A 50 17.56 -2.53 9.57
C ARG A 50 17.64 -1.05 9.27
N ILE A 51 16.75 -0.55 8.42
CA ILE A 51 16.68 0.87 8.06
C ILE A 51 16.02 1.66 9.20
N PHE A 52 14.98 1.11 9.80
CA PHE A 52 14.19 1.74 10.86
C PHE A 52 14.45 1.06 12.21
N HIS A 53 15.71 0.98 12.64
CA HIS A 53 16.12 0.27 13.86
C HIS A 53 15.48 0.82 15.15
N HIS A 54 14.95 2.04 15.12
CA HIS A 54 14.35 2.71 16.28
C HIS A 54 12.92 2.22 16.58
N HIS A 55 12.30 1.47 15.69
CA HIS A 55 10.90 1.04 15.81
C HIS A 55 10.73 -0.42 16.27
N ASN A 56 11.81 -1.08 16.74
CA ASN A 56 11.79 -2.47 17.22
C ASN A 56 11.16 -3.46 16.22
N PHE A 57 11.28 -3.20 14.93
CA PHE A 57 10.79 -4.11 13.90
C PHE A 57 11.65 -5.37 13.85
N THR A 58 11.01 -6.49 13.54
CA THR A 58 11.67 -7.75 13.22
C THR A 58 11.69 -7.95 11.70
N PRO A 59 12.51 -8.89 11.18
CA PRO A 59 12.47 -9.23 9.76
C PRO A 59 11.11 -9.72 9.26
N THR A 60 10.21 -10.12 10.17
CA THR A 60 8.86 -10.60 9.86
C THR A 60 7.76 -9.56 10.09
N SER A 61 8.09 -8.39 10.64
CA SER A 61 7.14 -7.30 10.92
C SER A 61 6.30 -6.88 9.71
N PHE A 62 6.85 -6.97 8.50
CA PHE A 62 6.18 -6.60 7.25
C PHE A 62 5.78 -7.82 6.39
N SER A 63 5.79 -9.04 6.94
CA SER A 63 5.37 -10.25 6.23
C SER A 63 3.87 -10.29 5.98
N SER A 64 3.08 -9.76 6.92
CA SER A 64 1.62 -9.72 6.88
C SER A 64 1.15 -8.28 7.02
N VAL A 65 0.12 -7.93 6.24
CA VAL A 65 -0.44 -6.57 6.25
C VAL A 65 -1.07 -6.24 7.61
N ASN A 66 -1.67 -7.24 8.26
CA ASN A 66 -2.36 -7.05 9.53
C ASN A 66 -1.38 -6.78 10.67
N ASP A 67 -0.24 -7.48 10.68
CA ASP A 67 0.82 -7.28 11.66
C ASP A 67 1.54 -5.94 11.42
N ALA A 68 1.85 -5.64 10.16
CA ALA A 68 2.50 -4.39 9.78
C ALA A 68 1.64 -3.15 10.11
N LYS A 69 0.31 -3.26 10.01
CA LYS A 69 -0.60 -2.17 10.35
C LYS A 69 -0.39 -1.66 11.78
N GLN A 70 -0.20 -2.55 12.74
CA GLN A 70 0.01 -2.18 14.15
C GLN A 70 1.36 -1.47 14.38
N LEU A 71 2.30 -1.64 13.45
CA LEU A 71 3.66 -1.14 13.53
C LEU A 71 3.83 0.22 12.84
N ILE A 72 2.92 0.59 11.94
CA ILE A 72 2.95 1.87 11.24
C ILE A 72 2.36 2.95 12.15
N THR A 73 3.26 3.67 12.82
CA THR A 73 2.95 4.86 13.62
C THR A 73 3.13 6.12 12.79
N ALA A 74 2.52 7.24 13.21
CA ALA A 74 2.75 8.54 12.57
C ALA A 74 4.25 8.89 12.49
N LYS A 75 4.99 8.62 13.57
CA LYS A 75 6.45 8.81 13.62
C LYS A 75 7.19 8.00 12.55
N PHE A 76 6.80 6.74 12.34
CA PHE A 76 7.39 5.91 11.29
C PHE A 76 7.08 6.46 9.90
N VAL A 77 5.86 6.96 9.68
CA VAL A 77 5.47 7.57 8.39
C VAL A 77 6.28 8.84 8.12
N ASP A 78 6.48 9.69 9.13
CA ASP A 78 7.32 10.89 9.01
C ASP A 78 8.78 10.52 8.67
N GLU A 79 9.39 9.60 9.41
CA GLU A 79 10.77 9.15 9.13
C GLU A 79 10.91 8.53 7.73
N LEU A 80 9.89 7.80 7.26
CA LEU A 80 9.89 7.20 5.94
C LEU A 80 9.71 8.26 4.84
N ALA A 81 8.87 9.27 5.09
CA ALA A 81 8.69 10.42 4.21
C ALA A 81 10.00 11.23 4.07
N ASP A 82 10.67 11.51 5.18
CA ASP A 82 11.97 12.17 5.21
C ASP A 82 13.06 11.35 4.50
N LEU A 83 13.16 10.04 4.80
CA LEU A 83 14.20 9.18 4.24
C LEU A 83 14.14 9.09 2.70
N PHE A 84 12.93 9.03 2.14
CA PHE A 84 12.73 8.93 0.69
C PHE A 84 12.37 10.25 0.03
N ASN A 85 12.34 11.36 0.79
CA ASN A 85 11.94 12.69 0.33
C ASN A 85 10.56 12.68 -0.39
N ILE A 86 9.56 12.09 0.27
CA ILE A 86 8.19 11.92 -0.22
C ILE A 86 7.24 12.77 0.62
N GLU A 87 6.23 13.40 0.00
CA GLU A 87 5.19 14.08 0.76
C GLU A 87 4.34 13.09 1.57
N ARG A 88 4.21 13.34 2.88
CA ARG A 88 3.40 12.52 3.79
C ARG A 88 1.95 12.33 3.33
N ASN A 89 1.33 13.39 2.80
CA ASN A 89 -0.05 13.32 2.28
C ASN A 89 -0.18 12.31 1.14
N TRP A 90 0.85 12.22 0.31
CA TRP A 90 0.90 11.23 -0.77
C TRP A 90 1.00 9.81 -0.20
N LEU A 91 1.80 9.60 0.85
CA LEU A 91 1.95 8.31 1.56
C LEU A 91 0.63 7.85 2.19
N GLU A 92 -0.05 8.73 2.93
CA GLU A 92 -1.32 8.47 3.63
C GLU A 92 -2.51 8.27 2.67
N GLY A 93 -2.38 8.72 1.42
CA GLY A 93 -3.41 8.47 0.40
C GLY A 93 -4.53 9.47 0.39
N SER A 94 -4.25 10.66 0.92
CA SER A 94 -4.92 11.89 0.51
C SER A 94 -4.53 12.16 -0.93
N GLU A 95 -5.17 11.45 -1.87
CA GLU A 95 -5.03 11.73 -3.28
C GLU A 95 -5.41 13.20 -3.49
N VAL A 96 -4.47 14.02 -3.93
CA VAL A 96 -4.80 15.32 -4.52
C VAL A 96 -5.65 14.98 -5.73
N ILE A 97 -6.96 15.16 -5.60
CA ILE A 97 -7.88 15.11 -6.71
C ILE A 97 -7.45 16.27 -7.60
N LEU A 98 -6.68 15.99 -8.65
CA LEU A 98 -6.38 16.99 -9.66
C LEU A 98 -7.73 17.51 -10.15
N PRO A 99 -8.03 18.82 -10.02
CA PRO A 99 -9.26 19.36 -10.59
C PRO A 99 -9.20 19.01 -12.08
N LYS A 100 -10.22 18.28 -12.57
CA LYS A 100 -10.42 18.08 -14.00
C LYS A 100 -10.38 19.48 -14.60
N ASN A 101 -9.30 19.78 -15.32
CA ASN A 101 -9.15 21.06 -15.97
C ASN A 101 -10.33 21.15 -16.93
N ASN A 102 -11.31 21.98 -16.61
CA ASN A 102 -12.39 22.36 -17.52
C ASN A 102 -11.77 23.27 -18.59
N SER A 103 -10.85 22.72 -19.39
CA SER A 103 -10.31 23.34 -20.58
C SER A 103 -11.26 23.07 -21.74
N ALA A 104 -12.47 23.60 -21.61
CA ALA A 104 -13.36 23.89 -22.72
C ALA A 104 -14.07 25.21 -22.38
N GLN A 105 -13.26 26.25 -22.15
CA GLN A 105 -13.74 27.62 -22.23
C GLN A 105 -13.99 27.95 -23.71
N LYS A 106 -15.27 28.22 -23.98
CA LYS A 106 -15.78 29.26 -24.88
C LYS A 106 -15.77 29.00 -26.39
#